data_AF-A0A370HRA3-F1
#
_entry.id   AF-A0A370HRA3-F1
#
_cell.length_a   1.000
_cell.length_b   1.000
_cell.length_c   1.000
_cell.angle_alpha   90.00
_cell.angle_beta   90.00
_cell.angle_gamma   90.00
#
_symmetry.space_group_name_H-M   'P 1'
#
loop_
_entity.id
_entity.type
_entity.pdbx_description
1 polymer ?
#
loop_
_entity_poly.entity_id
_entity_poly.type
_entity_poly.pdbx_seq_one_letter_code
_entity_poly.pdbx_strand_id
1 'polypeptide(L)'
;MIWARKSASNIEWALVKQQYNQLSSSLGLPFDMLMISTPIATTGGSEVYLSLLDEGHLSLFRGFDVVAETDLPNAATLSFGHLAAFKERFGWLDEDGTLH
;
A
#
# COMPACT_ATOMS: atom_id res chain seq x y z
N MET A 1 -7.30 7.67 8.88
CA MET A 1 -6.60 6.91 7.85
C MET A 1 -7.20 5.52 7.80
N ILE A 2 -7.51 5.05 6.59
CA ILE A 2 -8.02 3.71 6.34
C ILE A 2 -7.01 2.94 5.50
N TRP A 3 -7.11 1.61 5.52
CA TRP A 3 -6.38 0.75 4.61
C TRP A 3 -7.34 0.13 3.61
N ALA A 4 -6.90 0.01 2.37
CA ALA A 4 -7.67 -0.59 1.30
C ALA A 4 -6.81 -1.60 0.57
N ARG A 5 -7.37 -2.77 0.24
CA ARG A 5 -6.67 -3.89 -0.38
C ARG A 5 -7.28 -4.26 -1.73
N LYS A 6 -6.43 -4.62 -2.69
CA LYS A 6 -6.84 -5.25 -3.95
C LYS A 6 -5.77 -6.20 -4.47
N SER A 7 -6.18 -7.35 -5.02
CA SER A 7 -5.29 -8.17 -5.86
C SER A 7 -5.15 -7.51 -7.24
N ALA A 8 -3.94 -7.12 -7.61
CA ALA A 8 -3.67 -6.42 -8.86
C ALA A 8 -2.70 -7.21 -9.74
N SER A 9 -3.01 -7.24 -11.04
CA SER A 9 -2.06 -7.67 -12.07
C SER A 9 -0.96 -6.63 -12.23
N ASN A 10 0.20 -6.99 -12.81
CA ASN A 10 1.31 -6.04 -13.05
C ASN A 10 0.88 -4.78 -13.85
N ILE A 11 -0.04 -4.93 -14.80
CA ILE A 11 -0.56 -3.83 -15.63
C ILE A 11 -1.43 -2.89 -14.79
N GLU A 12 -2.39 -3.45 -14.03
CA GLU A 12 -3.25 -2.69 -13.13
C GLU A 12 -2.44 -1.98 -12.06
N TRP A 13 -1.38 -2.63 -11.59
CA TRP A 13 -0.52 -2.09 -10.56
C TRP A 13 0.10 -0.76 -10.99
N ALA A 14 0.65 -0.68 -12.21
CA ALA A 14 1.23 0.55 -12.74
C ALA A 14 0.21 1.71 -12.75
N LEU A 15 -1.04 1.44 -13.13
CA LEU A 15 -2.12 2.44 -13.15
C LEU A 15 -2.52 2.90 -11.75
N VAL A 16 -2.56 1.99 -10.77
CA VAL A 16 -2.84 2.34 -9.38
C VAL A 16 -1.74 3.25 -8.83
N LYS A 17 -0.45 2.93 -9.09
CA LYS A 17 0.67 3.76 -8.66
C LYS A 17 0.58 5.19 -9.20
N GLN A 18 0.23 5.34 -10.47
CA GLN A 18 0.08 6.65 -11.09
C GLN A 18 -1.06 7.45 -10.45
N GLN A 19 -2.23 6.83 -10.26
CA GLN A 19 -3.39 7.48 -9.61
C GLN A 19 -3.09 7.87 -8.17
N TYR A 20 -2.43 6.99 -7.42
CA TYR A 20 -2.04 7.24 -6.04
C TYR A 20 -1.03 8.39 -5.94
N ASN A 21 -0.06 8.45 -6.84
CA ASN A 21 0.88 9.58 -6.92
C ASN A 21 0.18 10.90 -7.23
N GLN A 22 -0.77 10.91 -8.18
CA GLN A 22 -1.56 12.09 -8.51
C GLN A 22 -2.41 12.56 -7.32
N LEU A 23 -3.05 11.62 -6.62
CA LEU A 23 -3.82 11.93 -5.41
C LEU A 23 -2.94 12.56 -4.33
N SER A 24 -1.78 11.96 -4.05
CA SER A 24 -0.84 12.48 -3.04
C SER A 24 -0.35 13.89 -3.38
N SER A 25 -0.09 14.16 -4.67
CA SER A 25 0.30 15.48 -5.16
C SER A 25 -0.83 16.50 -5.04
N SER A 26 -2.07 16.09 -5.34
CA SER A 26 -3.25 16.96 -5.22
C SER A 26 -3.58 17.32 -3.77
N LEU A 27 -3.30 16.40 -2.83
CA LEU A 27 -3.55 16.62 -1.40
C LEU A 27 -2.43 17.41 -0.72
N GLY A 28 -1.26 17.56 -1.36
CA GLY A 28 -0.09 18.22 -0.76
C GLY A 28 0.48 17.48 0.46
N LEU A 29 0.08 16.22 0.68
CA LEU A 29 0.35 15.43 1.87
C LEU A 29 1.19 14.19 1.54
N PRO A 30 2.48 14.33 1.19
CA PRO A 30 3.29 13.16 0.86
C PRO A 30 3.65 12.30 2.09
N PHE A 31 3.46 12.78 3.33
CA PHE A 31 4.13 12.20 4.50
C PHE A 31 3.42 11.02 5.17
N ASP A 32 2.09 10.89 5.08
CA ASP A 32 1.35 9.80 5.76
C ASP A 32 0.77 8.74 4.82
N MET A 33 0.81 8.97 3.50
CA MET A 33 0.26 8.04 2.51
C MET A 33 1.31 6.99 2.12
N LEU A 34 1.08 5.76 2.56
CA LEU A 34 1.82 4.56 2.24
C LEU A 34 1.06 3.67 1.26
N MET A 35 1.77 3.15 0.26
CA MET A 35 1.31 2.09 -0.60
C MET A 35 2.33 0.97 -0.56
N ILE A 36 1.84 -0.23 -0.23
CA ILE A 36 2.66 -1.41 -0.06
C ILE A 36 2.12 -2.54 -0.94
N SER A 37 2.96 -3.53 -1.20
CA SER A 37 2.54 -4.73 -1.92
C SER A 37 3.15 -5.99 -1.33
N THR A 38 2.44 -7.11 -1.50
CA THR A 38 2.94 -8.44 -1.20
C THR A 38 2.80 -9.33 -2.44
N PRO A 39 3.78 -10.19 -2.72
CA PRO A 39 3.66 -11.14 -3.82
C PRO A 39 2.58 -12.17 -3.51
N ILE A 40 1.65 -12.41 -4.46
CA ILE A 40 0.69 -13.51 -4.36
C ILE A 40 1.36 -14.73 -4.98
N ALA A 41 1.93 -15.58 -4.13
CA ALA A 41 2.72 -16.75 -4.53
C ALA A 41 1.99 -17.71 -5.48
N THR A 42 0.66 -17.72 -5.45
CA THR A 42 -0.18 -18.67 -6.20
C THR A 42 -0.62 -18.20 -7.58
N THR A 43 -0.60 -16.89 -7.88
CA THR A 43 -1.24 -16.34 -9.09
C THR A 43 -0.34 -15.44 -9.93
N GLY A 44 0.90 -15.17 -9.52
CA GLY A 44 1.83 -14.30 -10.25
C GLY A 44 1.43 -12.82 -10.25
N GLY A 45 0.46 -12.44 -9.41
CA GLY A 45 0.07 -11.06 -9.14
C GLY A 45 0.67 -10.53 -7.84
N SER A 46 0.29 -9.30 -7.50
CA SER A 46 0.61 -8.70 -6.21
C SER A 46 -0.66 -8.29 -5.49
N GLU A 47 -0.69 -8.50 -4.19
CA GLU A 47 -1.71 -7.92 -3.35
C GLU A 47 -1.23 -6.54 -2.95
N VAL A 48 -2.07 -5.56 -3.23
CA VAL A 48 -1.76 -4.15 -3.10
C VAL A 48 -2.55 -3.60 -1.94
N TYR A 49 -1.88 -2.82 -1.10
CA TYR A 49 -2.53 -2.09 -0.02
C TYR A 49 -2.23 -0.60 -0.15
N LEU A 50 -3.27 0.20 0.04
CA LEU A 50 -3.24 1.66 0.00
C LEU A 50 -3.67 2.18 1.36
N SER A 51 -2.95 3.16 1.88
CA SER A 51 -3.45 3.95 3.00
C SER A 51 -4.07 5.25 2.48
N LEU A 52 -5.32 5.48 2.85
CA LEU A 52 -6.06 6.66 2.43
C LEU A 52 -6.46 7.47 3.64
N LEU A 53 -6.60 8.78 3.51
CA LEU A 53 -6.98 9.64 4.63
C LEU A 53 -8.35 9.22 5.21
N ASP A 54 -9.29 8.91 4.32
CA ASP A 54 -10.68 8.55 4.61
C ASP A 54 -11.32 7.75 3.45
N GLU A 55 -12.51 7.19 3.69
CA GLU A 55 -13.26 6.38 2.73
C GLU A 55 -13.73 7.14 1.48
N GLY A 56 -13.84 8.47 1.54
CA GLY A 56 -14.20 9.29 0.38
C GLY A 56 -13.20 9.13 -0.77
N HIS A 57 -11.92 8.97 -0.43
CA HIS A 57 -10.85 8.74 -1.39
C HIS A 57 -10.83 7.32 -1.97
N LEU A 58 -11.47 6.33 -1.32
CA LEU A 58 -11.56 4.96 -1.82
C LEU A 58 -12.34 4.90 -3.15
N SER A 59 -13.30 5.80 -3.34
CA SER A 59 -14.09 5.90 -4.58
C SER A 59 -13.23 6.13 -5.83
N LEU A 60 -12.01 6.64 -5.67
CA LEU A 60 -11.03 6.83 -6.76
C LEU A 60 -10.33 5.51 -7.15
N PHE A 61 -10.34 4.50 -6.27
CA PHE A 61 -9.64 3.23 -6.43
C PHE A 61 -10.63 2.08 -6.57
N ARG A 62 -11.11 1.85 -7.80
CA ARG A 62 -12.12 0.81 -8.07
C ARG A 62 -11.60 -0.60 -7.78
N GLY A 63 -12.41 -1.36 -7.05
CA GLY A 63 -12.14 -2.76 -6.70
C GLY A 63 -11.18 -2.94 -5.53
N PHE A 64 -10.96 -1.88 -4.76
CA PHE A 64 -10.32 -1.97 -3.46
C PHE A 64 -11.38 -2.13 -2.37
N ASP A 65 -11.12 -3.04 -1.45
CA ASP A 65 -11.94 -3.26 -0.26
C ASP A 65 -11.24 -2.68 0.96
N VAL A 66 -12.00 -2.05 1.86
CA VAL A 66 -11.45 -1.57 3.14
C VAL A 66 -11.03 -2.78 3.97
N VAL A 67 -9.82 -2.72 4.52
CA VAL A 67 -9.27 -3.74 5.42
C VAL A 67 -8.90 -3.12 6.75
N ALA A 68 -9.01 -3.89 7.84
CA ALA A 68 -8.55 -3.42 9.13
C ALA A 68 -7.02 -3.38 9.14
N GLU A 69 -6.45 -2.54 10.00
CA GLU A 69 -4.99 -2.48 10.16
C GLU A 69 -4.42 -3.81 10.66
N THR A 70 -5.22 -4.60 11.40
CA THR A 70 -4.86 -5.94 11.86
C THR A 70 -4.82 -6.99 10.74
N ASP A 71 -5.42 -6.72 9.58
CA ASP A 71 -5.38 -7.61 8.41
C ASP A 71 -4.21 -7.28 7.47
N LEU A 72 -3.38 -6.29 7.83
CA LEU A 72 -2.20 -5.95 7.06
C LEU A 72 -1.16 -7.07 7.13
N PRO A 73 -0.39 -7.26 6.05
CA PRO A 73 0.65 -8.26 6.03
C PRO A 73 1.79 -7.90 6.99
N ASN A 74 2.32 -8.91 7.68
CA ASN A 74 3.51 -8.76 8.55
C ASN A 74 4.79 -8.42 7.77
N ALA A 75 4.83 -8.74 6.47
CA ALA A 75 5.94 -8.43 5.59
C ALA A 75 5.40 -7.88 4.27
N ALA A 76 5.89 -6.71 3.84
CA ALA A 76 5.46 -6.06 2.62
C ALA A 76 6.61 -5.29 1.95
N THR A 77 6.42 -4.95 0.69
CA THR A 77 7.34 -4.11 -0.08
C THR A 77 6.76 -2.71 -0.21
N LEU A 78 7.50 -1.71 0.30
CA LEU A 78 7.16 -0.31 0.11
C LEU A 78 7.21 0.04 -1.37
N SER A 79 6.08 0.52 -1.90
CA SER A 79 5.93 0.86 -3.32
C SER A 79 5.75 2.37 -3.53
N PHE A 80 5.18 3.08 -2.56
CA PHE A 80 5.13 4.54 -2.52
C PHE A 80 4.98 5.02 -1.06
N GLY A 81 5.56 6.17 -0.76
CA GLY A 81 5.50 6.82 0.55
C GLY A 81 6.87 6.93 1.22
N HIS A 82 6.89 7.47 2.43
CA HIS A 82 8.14 7.66 3.17
C HIS A 82 8.62 6.35 3.80
N LEU A 83 9.90 6.03 3.56
CA LEU A 83 10.53 4.85 4.15
C LEU A 83 10.48 4.86 5.68
N ALA A 84 10.62 6.03 6.33
CA ALA A 84 10.52 6.14 7.78
C ALA A 84 9.13 5.72 8.30
N ALA A 85 8.05 6.27 7.73
CA ALA A 85 6.68 5.90 8.10
C ALA A 85 6.37 4.42 7.80
N PHE A 86 6.95 3.87 6.74
CA PHE A 86 6.86 2.43 6.46
C PHE A 86 7.54 1.59 7.54
N LYS A 87 8.77 1.94 7.95
CA LYS A 87 9.51 1.23 9.01
C LYS A 87 8.80 1.27 10.34
N GLU A 88 8.23 2.41 10.71
CA GLU A 88 7.48 2.55 11.96
C GLU A 88 6.25 1.62 12.00
N ARG A 89 5.68 1.28 10.85
CA ARG A 89 4.45 0.47 10.74
C ARG A 89 4.69 -1.01 10.50
N PHE A 90 5.55 -1.35 9.54
CA PHE A 90 5.76 -2.74 9.10
C PHE A 90 6.99 -3.38 9.73
N GLY A 91 7.71 -2.64 10.59
CA GLY A 91 9.02 -3.05 11.07
C GLY A 91 10.05 -3.04 9.94
N TRP A 92 11.32 -3.20 10.31
CA TRP A 92 12.38 -3.45 9.35
C TRP A 92 12.71 -4.94 9.43
N LEU A 93 12.46 -5.67 8.34
CA LEU A 93 13.16 -6.92 8.09
C LEU A 93 14.50 -6.52 7.47
N ASP A 94 15.58 -6.74 8.22
CA ASP A 94 16.93 -6.62 7.65
C ASP A 94 17.09 -7.64 6.51
N GLU A 95 18.07 -7.47 5.61
CA GLU A 95 18.27 -8.40 4.48
C GLU A 95 18.50 -9.86 4.91
N ASP A 96 18.75 -10.09 6.21
CA ASP A 96 18.91 -11.39 6.86
C ASP A 96 17.60 -12.00 7.43
N GLY A 97 16.45 -11.31 7.31
CA GLY A 97 15.15 -11.84 7.76
C GLY A 97 14.90 -11.76 9.27
N THR A 98 15.69 -10.99 10.01
CA THR A 98 15.49 -10.76 11.45
C THR A 98 14.53 -9.58 11.68
N LEU A 99 13.44 -9.82 12.41
CA LEU A 99 12.52 -8.80 12.94
C LEU A 99 13.12 -8.19 14.22
N HIS A 100 13.27 -6.86 14.26
CA HIS A 100 13.66 -6.09 15.44
C HIS A 100 12.50 -5.24 15.96
#